data_AF-A0A321L3J4-F1
#
_entry.id   AF-A0A321L3J4-F1
#
_cell.length_a   1.000
_cell.length_b   1.000
_cell.length_c   1.000
_cell.angle_alpha   90.00
_cell.angle_beta   90.00
_cell.angle_gamma   90.00
#
_symmetry.space_group_name_H-M   'P 1'
#
loop_
_entity.id
_entity.type
_entity.pdbx_description
1 polymer ?
#
loop_
_entity_poly.entity_id
_entity_poly.type
_entity_poly.pdbx_seq_one_letter_code
_entity_poly.pdbx_strand_id
1 'polypeptide(L)'
;MLPNTIIVSLTERSYFKDGELIIANRRNGEAFVLDGQHRLWAFDPQWSNNVDLELVVSAFINLPDEFKALIFGTINGEQRKINPSLVYDLIPMLRTTDWVKFRDARAQELVEELNTRADSPWRDRIAMVGESNRIISQSSFIAALKKLMRPSHIFADEEDFFEAAIQVDLLLLYSGVLATAYPVKWDNKSYLLCKYVGVSATLNLLEAITTDLTHRGVTMTDETGLVLSEADLQPYIEKLRQFDFSAKAAKEEGKSYGGEGGVSELTRAFMSWCLNSSPTKCSIKA
;
A
#
# COMPACT_ATOMS: atom_id res chain seq x y z
N MET A 1 0.89 -15.75 -35.21
CA MET A 1 1.13 -14.71 -34.19
C MET A 1 2.63 -14.54 -34.07
N LEU A 2 3.13 -13.31 -34.11
CA LEU A 2 4.50 -13.05 -33.65
C LEU A 2 4.49 -13.19 -32.11
N PRO A 3 5.52 -13.81 -31.51
CA PRO A 3 5.67 -13.80 -30.06
C PRO A 3 5.67 -12.36 -29.55
N ASN A 4 4.97 -12.12 -28.43
CA ASN A 4 4.89 -10.79 -27.82
C ASN A 4 6.30 -10.31 -27.38
N THR A 5 6.48 -9.01 -27.13
CA THR A 5 7.79 -8.37 -26.83
C THR A 5 8.44 -8.90 -25.55
N ILE A 6 9.74 -9.23 -25.57
CA ILE A 6 10.52 -9.45 -24.33
C ILE A 6 11.05 -8.11 -23.82
N ILE A 7 11.10 -7.95 -22.51
CA ILE A 7 11.52 -6.67 -21.89
C ILE A 7 12.78 -6.90 -21.08
N VAL A 8 13.81 -6.10 -21.38
CA VAL A 8 15.13 -6.24 -20.75
C VAL A 8 15.64 -4.90 -20.24
N SER A 9 16.36 -4.95 -19.12
CA SER A 9 17.17 -3.85 -18.62
C SER A 9 18.65 -4.14 -18.84
N LEU A 10 19.34 -3.22 -19.50
CA LEU A 10 20.76 -3.28 -19.82
C LEU A 10 21.54 -2.30 -18.94
N THR A 11 22.83 -2.59 -18.75
CA THR A 11 23.73 -1.70 -18.00
C THR A 11 24.09 -0.45 -18.82
N GLU A 12 24.61 0.57 -18.14
CA GLU A 12 25.13 1.82 -18.76
C GLU A 12 26.25 1.62 -19.79
N ARG A 13 26.83 0.41 -19.87
CA ARG A 13 27.86 0.08 -20.86
C ARG A 13 27.30 -0.31 -22.22
N SER A 14 26.00 -0.64 -22.26
CA SER A 14 25.29 -0.86 -23.53
C SER A 14 24.86 0.48 -24.10
N TYR A 15 24.83 0.60 -25.42
CA TYR A 15 24.45 1.83 -26.10
C TYR A 15 23.86 1.55 -27.47
N PHE A 16 23.04 2.48 -27.96
CA PHE A 16 22.48 2.42 -29.31
C PHE A 16 23.31 3.29 -30.24
N LYS A 17 23.73 2.74 -31.36
CA LYS A 17 24.52 3.46 -32.36
C LYS A 17 24.24 2.90 -33.76
N ASP A 18 24.07 3.79 -34.73
CA ASP A 18 23.92 3.44 -36.16
C ASP A 18 22.79 2.44 -36.47
N GLY A 19 21.69 2.48 -35.70
CA GLY A 19 20.56 1.57 -35.88
C GLY A 19 20.68 0.25 -35.11
N GLU A 20 21.83 0.01 -34.46
CA GLU A 20 22.12 -1.22 -33.75
C GLU A 20 22.23 -0.98 -32.24
N LEU A 21 21.72 -1.95 -31.46
CA LEU A 21 21.90 -2.00 -30.01
C LEU A 21 23.16 -2.80 -29.68
N ILE A 22 24.16 -2.13 -29.13
CA ILE A 22 25.43 -2.74 -28.74
C ILE A 22 25.33 -3.12 -27.26
N ILE A 23 25.43 -4.42 -26.98
CA ILE A 23 25.37 -5.03 -25.65
C ILE A 23 26.79 -5.46 -25.25
N ALA A 24 27.30 -4.95 -24.12
CA ALA A 24 28.71 -4.97 -23.76
C ALA A 24 29.27 -6.30 -23.17
N ASN A 25 29.16 -7.43 -23.87
CA ASN A 25 29.48 -8.81 -23.42
C ASN A 25 30.23 -9.01 -22.08
N ARG A 26 29.52 -9.50 -21.04
CA ARG A 26 30.10 -9.93 -19.75
C ARG A 26 29.95 -11.43 -19.54
N ARG A 27 30.94 -12.05 -18.88
CA ARG A 27 30.95 -13.48 -18.50
C ARG A 27 29.70 -13.96 -17.74
N ASN A 28 29.07 -13.07 -16.97
CA ASN A 28 27.91 -13.40 -16.12
C ASN A 28 26.59 -12.77 -16.62
N GLY A 29 26.54 -12.33 -17.87
CA GLY A 29 25.37 -11.68 -18.46
C GLY A 29 25.27 -10.17 -18.21
N GLU A 30 24.46 -9.49 -19.02
CA GLU A 30 24.29 -8.03 -19.02
C GLU A 30 22.87 -7.52 -19.13
N ALA A 31 21.94 -8.41 -19.45
CA ALA A 31 20.53 -8.12 -19.57
C ALA A 31 19.81 -8.74 -18.38
N PHE A 32 19.15 -7.90 -17.60
CA PHE A 32 18.15 -8.34 -16.64
C PHE A 32 16.82 -8.48 -17.37
N VAL A 33 16.28 -9.70 -17.46
CA VAL A 33 15.00 -9.96 -18.12
C VAL A 33 13.87 -9.56 -17.17
N LEU A 34 13.17 -8.49 -17.50
CA LEU A 34 12.02 -7.99 -16.73
C LEU A 34 10.74 -8.76 -17.08
N ASP A 35 10.60 -9.18 -18.33
CA ASP A 35 9.48 -10.02 -18.77
C ASP A 35 9.89 -10.85 -20.01
N GLY A 36 9.32 -12.05 -20.13
CA GLY A 36 9.54 -12.93 -21.27
C GLY A 36 10.60 -14.01 -21.07
N GLN A 37 10.97 -14.33 -19.82
CA GLN A 37 11.91 -15.42 -19.50
C GLN A 37 11.50 -16.76 -20.13
N HIS A 38 10.22 -17.15 -20.08
CA HIS A 38 9.76 -18.40 -20.70
C HIS A 38 9.83 -18.35 -22.23
N ARG A 39 9.69 -17.16 -22.83
CA ARG A 39 9.86 -16.96 -24.28
C ARG A 39 11.31 -17.11 -24.67
N LEU A 40 12.25 -16.57 -23.89
CA LEU A 40 13.68 -16.79 -24.08
C LEU A 40 14.05 -18.27 -23.92
N TRP A 41 13.49 -18.96 -22.92
CA TRP A 41 13.72 -20.40 -22.72
C TRP A 41 13.23 -21.28 -23.87
N ALA A 42 12.22 -20.84 -24.63
CA ALA A 42 11.77 -21.58 -25.81
C ALA A 42 12.83 -21.65 -26.93
N PHE A 43 13.87 -20.80 -26.89
CA PHE A 43 15.00 -20.82 -27.82
C PHE A 43 16.13 -21.74 -27.36
N ASP A 44 16.03 -22.35 -26.18
CA ASP A 44 17.01 -23.36 -25.76
C ASP A 44 17.07 -24.48 -26.83
N PRO A 45 18.27 -24.89 -27.29
CA PRO A 45 18.44 -25.90 -28.32
C PRO A 45 17.71 -27.22 -28.05
N GLN A 46 17.43 -27.53 -26.77
CA GLN A 46 16.65 -28.68 -26.37
C GLN A 46 15.19 -28.62 -26.81
N TRP A 47 14.60 -27.43 -26.91
CA TRP A 47 13.17 -27.20 -27.18
C TRP A 47 12.92 -26.57 -28.54
N SER A 48 13.88 -25.83 -29.08
CA SER A 48 13.70 -24.98 -30.25
C SER A 48 13.84 -25.72 -31.58
N ASN A 49 14.34 -26.96 -31.61
CA ASN A 49 14.71 -27.68 -32.84
C ASN A 49 15.58 -26.83 -33.80
N ASN A 50 16.37 -25.88 -33.27
CA ASN A 50 17.15 -24.89 -34.01
C ASN A 50 16.32 -24.02 -34.98
N VAL A 51 15.06 -23.77 -34.65
CA VAL A 51 14.24 -22.81 -35.40
C VAL A 51 14.78 -21.40 -35.18
N ASP A 52 15.09 -20.72 -36.28
CA ASP A 52 15.50 -19.32 -36.29
C ASP A 52 14.25 -18.42 -36.33
N LEU A 53 14.08 -17.59 -35.31
CA LEU A 53 12.91 -16.75 -35.10
C LEU A 53 13.35 -15.40 -34.52
N GLU A 54 12.82 -14.33 -35.10
CA GLU A 54 13.03 -12.98 -34.57
C GLU A 54 12.11 -12.70 -33.38
N LEU A 55 12.69 -12.16 -32.29
CA LEU A 55 11.95 -11.67 -31.13
C LEU A 55 11.94 -10.14 -31.14
N VAL A 56 10.76 -9.57 -30.89
CA VAL A 56 10.66 -8.15 -30.56
C VAL A 56 11.21 -7.95 -29.15
N VAL A 57 12.15 -7.02 -28.99
CA VAL A 57 12.79 -6.69 -27.72
C VAL A 57 12.56 -5.23 -27.38
N SER A 58 12.06 -4.94 -26.19
CA SER A 58 12.08 -3.61 -25.59
C SER A 58 13.21 -3.54 -24.57
N ALA A 59 14.27 -2.80 -24.91
CA ALA A 59 15.48 -2.70 -24.08
C ALA A 59 15.59 -1.30 -23.45
N PHE A 60 15.84 -1.27 -22.14
CA PHE A 60 16.08 -0.05 -21.38
C PHE A 60 17.53 -0.01 -20.90
N ILE A 61 18.29 1.02 -21.28
CA ILE A 61 19.70 1.18 -20.89
C ILE A 61 19.77 2.00 -19.60
N ASN A 62 20.53 1.49 -18.64
CA ASN A 62 20.72 2.11 -17.32
C ASN A 62 19.39 2.40 -16.61
N LEU A 63 18.44 1.46 -16.71
CA LEU A 63 17.16 1.60 -16.03
C LEU A 63 17.39 1.57 -14.51
N PRO A 64 16.90 2.56 -13.75
CA PRO A 64 16.97 2.51 -12.30
C PRO A 64 16.18 1.31 -11.75
N ASP A 65 16.62 0.76 -10.62
CA ASP A 65 15.99 -0.44 -10.03
C ASP A 65 14.51 -0.17 -9.68
N GLU A 66 14.14 1.07 -9.37
CA GLU A 66 12.74 1.48 -9.11
C GLU A 66 11.83 1.19 -10.29
N PHE A 67 12.31 1.51 -11.49
CA PHE A 67 11.56 1.29 -12.72
C PHE A 67 11.57 -0.18 -13.13
N LYS A 68 12.64 -0.94 -12.80
CA LYS A 68 12.65 -2.40 -13.00
C LYS A 68 11.53 -3.06 -12.21
N ALA A 69 11.43 -2.73 -10.92
CA ALA A 69 10.39 -3.26 -10.03
C ALA A 69 8.98 -2.84 -10.48
N LEU A 70 8.80 -1.57 -10.85
CA LEU A 70 7.51 -1.06 -11.34
C LEU A 70 7.06 -1.79 -12.61
N ILE A 71 7.92 -1.86 -13.64
CA ILE A 71 7.62 -2.53 -14.90
C ILE A 71 7.31 -4.01 -14.66
N PHE A 72 8.11 -4.69 -13.83
CA PHE A 72 7.90 -6.09 -13.45
C PHE A 72 6.54 -6.29 -12.76
N GLY A 73 6.21 -5.44 -11.78
CA GLY A 73 4.96 -5.49 -11.03
C GLY A 73 3.73 -5.21 -11.91
N THR A 74 3.78 -4.19 -12.76
CA THR A 74 2.67 -3.86 -13.68
C THR A 74 2.38 -5.02 -14.64
N ILE A 75 3.42 -5.62 -15.23
CA ILE A 75 3.25 -6.70 -16.23
C ILE A 75 2.73 -7.98 -15.58
N ASN A 76 3.30 -8.39 -14.44
CA ASN A 76 2.92 -9.64 -13.78
C ASN A 76 1.71 -9.48 -12.85
N GLY A 77 1.33 -8.26 -12.45
CA GLY A 77 0.13 -8.00 -11.65
C GLY A 77 -1.16 -8.27 -12.41
N GLU A 78 -1.18 -8.07 -13.74
CA GLU A 78 -2.34 -8.40 -14.59
C GLU A 78 -2.47 -9.92 -14.89
N GLN A 79 -1.44 -10.72 -14.60
CA GLN A 79 -1.40 -12.17 -14.88
C GLN A 79 -1.08 -12.97 -13.61
N ARG A 80 -2.09 -13.63 -13.02
CA ARG A 80 -2.06 -14.37 -11.73
C ARG A 80 -0.69 -14.98 -11.30
N LYS A 81 -0.38 -14.71 -10.02
CA LYS A 81 0.65 -15.26 -9.11
C LYS A 81 2.11 -15.12 -9.57
N ILE A 82 2.71 -14.04 -9.07
CA ILE A 82 4.14 -13.74 -9.16
C ILE A 82 4.95 -14.76 -8.34
N ASN A 83 6.18 -15.09 -8.79
CA ASN A 83 7.16 -15.82 -7.98
C ASN A 83 7.63 -14.91 -6.82
N PRO A 84 7.32 -15.25 -5.54
CA PRO A 84 7.60 -14.39 -4.40
C PRO A 84 9.09 -14.02 -4.28
N SER A 85 10.00 -14.95 -4.59
CA SER A 85 11.44 -14.78 -4.41
C SER A 85 12.05 -13.62 -5.20
N LEU A 86 11.55 -13.33 -6.40
CA LEU A 86 12.10 -12.27 -7.26
C LEU A 86 11.58 -10.87 -6.87
N VAL A 87 10.39 -10.81 -6.31
CA VAL A 87 9.79 -9.58 -5.76
C VAL A 87 10.52 -9.16 -4.48
N TYR A 88 10.88 -10.14 -3.64
CA TYR A 88 11.66 -9.89 -2.43
C TYR A 88 13.08 -9.38 -2.71
N ASP A 89 13.68 -9.69 -3.86
CA ASP A 89 15.03 -9.19 -4.19
C ASP A 89 15.02 -7.73 -4.70
N LEU A 90 13.93 -7.30 -5.35
CA LEU A 90 13.86 -5.98 -6.01
C LEU A 90 13.28 -4.87 -5.12
N ILE A 91 12.35 -5.18 -4.23
CA ILE A 91 11.71 -4.20 -3.33
C ILE A 91 12.69 -3.60 -2.29
N PRO A 92 13.58 -4.38 -1.64
CA PRO A 92 14.54 -3.84 -0.68
C PRO A 92 15.54 -2.86 -1.29
N MET A 93 15.90 -3.01 -2.57
CA MET A 93 16.85 -2.13 -3.24
C MET A 93 16.31 -0.69 -3.40
N LEU A 94 14.98 -0.54 -3.55
CA LEU A 94 14.34 0.79 -3.63
C LEU A 94 14.33 1.47 -2.27
N ARG A 95 14.12 0.67 -1.21
CA ARG A 95 14.16 1.12 0.19
C ARG A 95 15.55 1.64 0.58
N THR A 96 16.61 0.95 0.18
CA THR A 96 17.99 1.29 0.55
C THR A 96 18.55 2.51 -0.19
N THR A 97 18.00 2.82 -1.37
CA THR A 97 18.54 3.86 -2.26
C THR A 97 17.85 5.21 -2.08
N ASP A 98 16.53 5.23 -1.87
CA ASP A 98 15.76 6.47 -1.62
C ASP A 98 14.44 6.19 -0.88
N TRP A 99 14.50 6.16 0.45
CA TRP A 99 13.34 5.92 1.33
C TRP A 99 12.18 6.88 1.08
N VAL A 100 12.47 8.14 0.74
CA VAL A 100 11.43 9.16 0.50
C VAL A 100 10.65 8.81 -0.76
N LYS A 101 11.32 8.45 -1.85
CA LYS A 101 10.65 8.01 -3.08
C LYS A 101 9.90 6.70 -2.90
N PHE A 102 10.50 5.72 -2.23
CA PHE A 102 9.84 4.45 -1.96
C PHE A 102 8.52 4.66 -1.22
N ARG A 103 8.54 5.42 -0.13
CA ARG A 103 7.36 5.73 0.67
C ARG A 103 6.27 6.42 -0.15
N ASP A 104 6.66 7.34 -1.02
CA ASP A 104 5.72 8.10 -1.83
C ASP A 104 5.07 7.22 -2.91
N ALA A 105 5.86 6.36 -3.57
CA ALA A 105 5.36 5.37 -4.52
C ALA A 105 4.45 4.32 -3.86
N ARG A 106 4.86 3.77 -2.71
CA ARG A 106 4.05 2.80 -1.95
C ARG A 106 2.72 3.41 -1.50
N ALA A 107 2.73 4.63 -0.97
CA ALA A 107 1.49 5.29 -0.56
C ALA A 107 0.55 5.55 -1.75
N GLN A 108 1.09 5.85 -2.94
CA GLN A 108 0.29 5.98 -4.15
C GLN A 108 -0.32 4.65 -4.58
N GLU A 109 0.47 3.57 -4.63
CA GLU A 109 0.03 2.21 -4.94
C GLU A 109 -1.13 1.77 -4.03
N LEU A 110 -0.97 1.92 -2.70
CA LEU A 110 -2.03 1.57 -1.75
C LEU A 110 -3.33 2.36 -1.97
N VAL A 111 -3.23 3.66 -2.31
CA VAL A 111 -4.41 4.49 -2.57
C VAL A 111 -5.12 4.06 -3.86
N GLU A 112 -4.37 3.73 -4.91
CA GLU A 112 -4.91 3.24 -6.17
C GLU A 112 -5.64 1.90 -5.97
N GLU A 113 -5.03 0.96 -5.24
CA GLU A 113 -5.66 -0.31 -4.88
C GLU A 113 -6.94 -0.11 -4.07
N LEU A 114 -6.89 0.71 -3.01
CA LEU A 114 -8.07 1.02 -2.20
C LEU A 114 -9.19 1.71 -3.00
N ASN A 115 -8.86 2.51 -4.02
CA ASN A 115 -9.88 3.20 -4.81
C ASN A 115 -10.50 2.32 -5.90
N THR A 116 -9.80 1.28 -6.36
CA THR A 116 -10.21 0.46 -7.52
C THR A 116 -10.78 -0.91 -7.15
N ARG A 117 -10.30 -1.52 -6.06
CA ARG A 117 -10.76 -2.85 -5.62
C ARG A 117 -12.26 -2.90 -5.36
N ALA A 118 -12.91 -3.97 -5.83
CA ALA A 118 -14.36 -4.13 -5.78
C ALA A 118 -14.93 -4.25 -4.35
N ASP A 119 -14.16 -4.88 -3.46
CA ASP A 119 -14.47 -5.10 -2.05
C ASP A 119 -14.09 -3.92 -1.15
N SER A 120 -13.44 -2.88 -1.71
CA SER A 120 -12.95 -1.76 -0.93
C SER A 120 -14.08 -0.83 -0.47
N PRO A 121 -14.16 -0.51 0.84
CA PRO A 121 -15.01 0.56 1.35
C PRO A 121 -14.67 1.94 0.78
N TRP A 122 -13.46 2.10 0.22
CA TRP A 122 -12.95 3.31 -0.43
C TRP A 122 -13.13 3.34 -1.95
N ARG A 123 -13.76 2.31 -2.53
CA ARG A 123 -13.99 2.23 -3.96
C ARG A 123 -14.71 3.48 -4.46
N ASP A 124 -14.16 4.13 -5.49
CA ASP A 124 -14.71 5.34 -6.09
C ASP A 124 -14.96 6.51 -5.10
N ARG A 125 -14.20 6.58 -4.00
CA ARG A 125 -14.37 7.60 -2.94
C ARG A 125 -13.18 8.53 -2.79
N ILE A 126 -12.07 8.22 -3.42
CA ILE A 126 -10.87 9.03 -3.41
C ILE A 126 -10.81 9.81 -4.73
N ALA A 127 -10.74 11.14 -4.66
CA ALA A 127 -10.60 11.98 -5.86
C ALA A 127 -9.19 11.84 -6.39
N MET A 128 -9.06 11.04 -7.44
CA MET A 128 -7.82 10.83 -8.20
C MET A 128 -7.50 12.07 -9.06
N VAL A 129 -6.34 12.10 -9.70
CA VAL A 129 -5.90 13.22 -10.53
C VAL A 129 -6.95 13.56 -11.60
N GLY A 130 -7.37 14.82 -11.65
CA GLY A 130 -8.38 15.29 -12.60
C GLY A 130 -9.83 15.03 -12.19
N GLU A 131 -10.06 14.26 -11.12
CA GLU A 131 -11.38 14.05 -10.56
C GLU A 131 -11.77 15.14 -9.57
N SER A 132 -13.07 15.41 -9.49
CA SER A 132 -13.65 16.28 -8.48
C SER A 132 -14.85 15.58 -7.84
N ASN A 133 -15.34 16.14 -6.74
CA ASN A 133 -16.55 15.67 -6.06
C ASN A 133 -16.48 14.29 -5.37
N ARG A 134 -15.31 13.71 -5.12
CA ARG A 134 -15.18 12.59 -4.16
C ARG A 134 -15.02 13.06 -2.71
N ILE A 135 -15.03 12.13 -1.75
CA ILE A 135 -15.10 12.47 -0.32
C ILE A 135 -13.75 12.94 0.27
N ILE A 136 -12.62 12.44 -0.27
CA ILE A 136 -11.27 12.83 0.12
C ILE A 136 -10.38 12.92 -1.12
N SER A 137 -9.41 13.85 -1.17
CA SER A 137 -8.45 13.92 -2.27
C SER A 137 -7.37 12.85 -2.14
N GLN A 138 -6.86 12.37 -3.28
CA GLN A 138 -5.71 11.46 -3.33
C GLN A 138 -4.53 12.00 -2.51
N SER A 139 -4.19 13.29 -2.68
CA SER A 139 -3.11 13.95 -1.95
C SER A 139 -3.30 13.93 -0.42
N SER A 140 -4.53 14.13 0.07
CA SER A 140 -4.83 14.09 1.51
C SER A 140 -4.70 12.67 2.05
N PHE A 141 -5.17 11.67 1.31
CA PHE A 141 -5.09 10.27 1.72
C PHE A 141 -3.63 9.80 1.74
N ILE A 142 -2.86 10.09 0.67
CA ILE A 142 -1.43 9.79 0.61
C ILE A 142 -0.69 10.45 1.79
N ALA A 143 -0.98 11.71 2.10
CA ALA A 143 -0.38 12.39 3.24
C ALA A 143 -0.69 11.71 4.58
N ALA A 144 -1.89 11.17 4.75
CA ALA A 144 -2.26 10.41 5.94
C ALA A 144 -1.55 9.05 6.00
N LEU A 145 -1.53 8.28 4.90
CA LEU A 145 -0.87 6.97 4.82
C LEU A 145 0.64 7.05 5.04
N LYS A 146 1.30 8.07 4.50
CA LYS A 146 2.76 8.28 4.68
C LYS A 146 3.16 8.40 6.15
N LYS A 147 2.23 8.74 7.06
CA LYS A 147 2.49 8.75 8.50
C LYS A 147 2.64 7.35 9.07
N LEU A 148 1.98 6.36 8.47
CA LEU A 148 2.08 4.96 8.84
C LEU A 148 3.37 4.29 8.31
N MET A 149 4.15 4.97 7.49
CA MET A 149 5.35 4.42 6.86
C MET A 149 6.62 5.06 7.44
N ARG A 150 6.61 5.38 8.73
CA ARG A 150 7.80 5.88 9.44
C ARG A 150 8.62 4.69 9.93
N PRO A 151 9.97 4.77 9.95
CA PRO A 151 10.79 3.72 10.55
C PRO A 151 10.26 3.35 11.94
N SER A 152 10.24 2.06 12.29
CA SER A 152 9.59 1.46 13.48
C SER A 152 8.05 1.33 13.46
N HIS A 153 7.39 1.71 12.38
CA HIS A 153 5.95 1.46 12.21
C HIS A 153 5.74 0.11 11.51
N ILE A 154 4.60 -0.54 11.77
CA ILE A 154 4.19 -1.79 11.13
C ILE A 154 4.25 -1.82 9.58
N PHE A 155 4.12 -0.69 8.87
CA PHE A 155 4.23 -0.66 7.40
C PHE A 155 5.65 -0.36 6.91
N ALA A 156 6.59 -0.19 7.82
CA ALA A 156 7.96 0.18 7.58
C ALA A 156 8.96 -0.68 8.38
N ASP A 157 8.48 -1.67 9.15
CA ASP A 157 9.34 -2.58 9.90
C ASP A 157 10.16 -3.44 8.93
N GLU A 158 11.47 -3.52 9.20
CA GLU A 158 12.44 -4.11 8.30
C GLU A 158 12.51 -5.64 8.43
N GLU A 159 12.14 -6.19 9.58
CA GLU A 159 12.17 -7.63 9.89
C GLU A 159 10.85 -8.35 9.52
N ASP A 160 9.70 -7.71 9.76
CA ASP A 160 8.36 -8.28 9.54
C ASP A 160 7.62 -7.61 8.36
N PHE A 161 8.34 -7.33 7.27
CA PHE A 161 7.83 -6.52 6.17
C PHE A 161 6.47 -7.01 5.65
N PHE A 162 5.43 -6.20 5.87
CA PHE A 162 4.14 -6.40 5.25
C PHE A 162 4.30 -6.15 3.74
N GLU A 163 4.18 -7.20 2.94
CA GLU A 163 4.05 -7.08 1.49
C GLU A 163 2.93 -6.08 1.15
N ALA A 164 3.03 -5.39 0.01
CA ALA A 164 2.01 -4.43 -0.42
C ALA A 164 0.60 -5.05 -0.37
N ALA A 165 0.47 -6.33 -0.73
CA ALA A 165 -0.77 -7.09 -0.61
C ALA A 165 -1.30 -7.16 0.84
N ILE A 166 -0.45 -7.47 1.82
CA ILE A 166 -0.85 -7.55 3.24
C ILE A 166 -1.19 -6.15 3.78
N GLN A 167 -0.47 -5.12 3.35
CA GLN A 167 -0.79 -3.72 3.70
C GLN A 167 -2.18 -3.32 3.16
N VAL A 168 -2.48 -3.67 1.90
CA VAL A 168 -3.81 -3.47 1.29
C VAL A 168 -4.86 -4.23 2.08
N ASP A 169 -4.65 -5.51 2.36
CA ASP A 169 -5.62 -6.35 3.05
C ASP A 169 -5.89 -5.84 4.48
N LEU A 170 -4.87 -5.37 5.21
CA LEU A 170 -5.07 -4.76 6.53
C LEU A 170 -5.89 -3.47 6.44
N LEU A 171 -5.58 -2.61 5.47
CA LEU A 171 -6.29 -1.36 5.25
C LEU A 171 -7.75 -1.62 4.85
N LEU A 172 -8.02 -2.63 4.03
CA LEU A 172 -9.36 -3.06 3.64
C LEU A 172 -10.14 -3.59 4.83
N LEU A 173 -9.55 -4.50 5.60
CA LEU A 173 -10.13 -5.05 6.82
C LEU A 173 -10.51 -3.94 7.80
N TYR A 174 -9.55 -3.08 8.14
CA TYR A 174 -9.76 -1.97 9.07
C TYR A 174 -10.82 -0.98 8.57
N SER A 175 -10.76 -0.61 7.30
CA SER A 175 -11.74 0.29 6.69
C SER A 175 -13.13 -0.35 6.63
N GLY A 176 -13.23 -1.67 6.44
CA GLY A 176 -14.49 -2.41 6.40
C GLY A 176 -15.17 -2.41 7.76
N VAL A 177 -14.42 -2.65 8.84
CA VAL A 177 -14.93 -2.58 10.22
C VAL A 177 -15.39 -1.16 10.55
N LEU A 178 -14.62 -0.12 10.16
CA LEU A 178 -15.04 1.27 10.34
C LEU A 178 -16.30 1.62 9.54
N ALA A 179 -16.37 1.26 8.26
CA ALA A 179 -17.52 1.54 7.41
C ALA A 179 -18.80 0.89 7.97
N THR A 180 -18.67 -0.34 8.50
CA THR A 180 -19.77 -1.08 9.13
C THR A 180 -20.20 -0.44 10.46
N ALA A 181 -19.26 0.06 11.27
CA ALA A 181 -19.56 0.76 12.52
C ALA A 181 -20.20 2.15 12.30
N TYR A 182 -19.93 2.78 11.14
CA TYR A 182 -20.30 4.15 10.82
C TYR A 182 -21.04 4.31 9.47
N PRO A 183 -22.11 3.55 9.17
CA PRO A 183 -22.69 3.48 7.82
C PRO A 183 -23.26 4.83 7.32
N VAL A 184 -23.67 5.72 8.24
CA VAL A 184 -24.19 7.06 7.90
C VAL A 184 -23.07 8.10 7.74
N LYS A 185 -21.96 7.93 8.46
CA LYS A 185 -20.84 8.88 8.46
C LYS A 185 -19.82 8.55 7.38
N TRP A 186 -19.71 7.26 7.05
CA TRP A 186 -18.97 6.78 5.89
C TRP A 186 -19.61 7.35 4.62
N ASP A 187 -18.78 7.71 3.63
CA ASP A 187 -19.23 8.35 2.39
C ASP A 187 -19.96 9.69 2.53
N ASN A 188 -19.72 10.42 3.62
CA ASN A 188 -20.38 11.69 3.86
C ASN A 188 -19.39 12.80 4.23
N LYS A 189 -19.25 13.76 3.30
CA LYS A 189 -18.32 14.91 3.40
C LYS A 189 -18.59 15.84 4.60
N SER A 190 -19.79 15.77 5.19
CA SER A 190 -20.11 16.56 6.39
C SER A 190 -19.39 16.05 7.63
N TYR A 191 -18.98 14.77 7.64
CA TYR A 191 -18.31 14.13 8.77
C TYR A 191 -16.79 14.15 8.62
N LEU A 192 -16.10 14.21 9.75
CA LEU A 192 -14.64 14.21 9.84
C LEU A 192 -14.03 12.90 9.35
N LEU A 193 -14.76 11.78 9.47
CA LEU A 193 -14.33 10.44 9.04
C LEU A 193 -13.94 10.39 7.55
N CYS A 194 -14.54 11.26 6.75
CA CYS A 194 -14.27 11.37 5.32
C CYS A 194 -13.35 12.56 4.98
N LYS A 195 -12.69 13.18 5.97
CA LYS A 195 -11.75 14.29 5.78
C LYS A 195 -10.36 13.86 6.22
N TYR A 196 -9.35 14.58 5.74
CA TYR A 196 -7.95 14.38 6.11
C TYR A 196 -7.75 14.13 7.62
N VAL A 197 -8.38 14.97 8.45
CA VAL A 197 -8.22 14.92 9.91
C VAL A 197 -8.76 13.61 10.50
N GLY A 198 -9.93 13.15 10.08
CA GLY A 198 -10.50 11.89 10.56
C GLY A 198 -9.76 10.68 10.02
N VAL A 199 -9.48 10.65 8.71
CA VAL A 199 -8.72 9.55 8.08
C VAL A 199 -7.34 9.42 8.72
N SER A 200 -6.61 10.53 8.92
CA SER A 200 -5.30 10.48 9.57
C SER A 200 -5.41 10.04 11.04
N ALA A 201 -6.42 10.46 11.78
CA ALA A 201 -6.58 10.06 13.17
C ALA A 201 -6.99 8.58 13.32
N THR A 202 -7.82 8.04 12.42
CA THR A 202 -8.17 6.61 12.40
C THR A 202 -6.99 5.75 11.97
N LEU A 203 -6.19 6.20 10.99
CA LEU A 203 -4.97 5.49 10.60
C LEU A 203 -3.94 5.46 11.75
N ASN A 204 -3.77 6.55 12.50
CA ASN A 204 -2.94 6.54 13.71
C ASN A 204 -3.52 5.60 14.80
N LEU A 205 -4.85 5.44 14.86
CA LEU A 205 -5.47 4.47 15.75
C LEU A 205 -5.17 3.03 15.29
N LEU A 206 -5.18 2.75 13.99
CA LEU A 206 -4.80 1.44 13.44
C LEU A 206 -3.39 1.05 13.91
N GLU A 207 -2.40 1.95 13.77
CA GLU A 207 -1.03 1.74 14.28
C GLU A 207 -1.00 1.31 15.75
N ALA A 208 -1.79 2.00 16.56
CA ALA A 208 -1.83 1.76 17.99
C ALA A 208 -2.53 0.43 18.34
N ILE A 209 -3.59 0.08 17.60
CA ILE A 209 -4.28 -1.21 17.72
C ILE A 209 -3.33 -2.35 17.34
N THR A 210 -2.64 -2.25 16.20
CA THR A 210 -1.72 -3.31 15.77
C THR A 210 -0.58 -3.48 16.76
N THR A 211 -0.04 -2.38 17.30
CA THR A 211 0.98 -2.43 18.36
C THR A 211 0.47 -3.14 19.62
N ASP A 212 -0.75 -2.84 20.06
CA ASP A 212 -1.36 -3.50 21.22
C ASP A 212 -1.61 -5.00 20.97
N LEU A 213 -2.11 -5.36 19.79
CA LEU A 213 -2.29 -6.76 19.38
C LEU A 213 -0.97 -7.52 19.38
N THR A 214 0.10 -6.95 18.83
CA THR A 214 1.46 -7.53 18.87
C THR A 214 1.94 -7.73 20.30
N HIS A 215 1.78 -6.72 21.19
CA HIS A 215 2.15 -6.86 22.61
C HIS A 215 1.34 -7.94 23.34
N ARG A 216 0.11 -8.20 22.91
CA ARG A 216 -0.74 -9.27 23.43
C ARG A 216 -0.43 -10.65 22.84
N GLY A 217 0.57 -10.74 21.95
CA GLY A 217 0.98 -11.98 21.29
C GLY A 217 0.03 -12.45 20.21
N VAL A 218 -0.79 -11.56 19.64
CA VAL A 218 -1.67 -11.89 18.52
C VAL A 218 -0.82 -11.93 17.24
N THR A 219 -0.84 -13.07 16.57
CA THR A 219 -0.22 -13.23 15.26
C THR A 219 -0.97 -12.39 14.23
N MET A 220 -0.25 -11.52 13.52
CA MET A 220 -0.85 -10.65 12.50
C MET A 220 -0.81 -11.24 11.10
N THR A 221 0.25 -11.99 10.81
CA THR A 221 0.52 -12.60 9.51
C THR A 221 1.03 -14.03 9.66
N ASP A 222 0.83 -14.84 8.63
CA ASP A 222 1.44 -16.15 8.47
C ASP A 222 1.97 -16.35 7.04
N GLU A 223 2.35 -17.57 6.69
CA GLU A 223 2.80 -17.96 5.34
C GLU A 223 1.78 -17.72 4.22
N THR A 224 0.52 -17.44 4.55
CA THR A 224 -0.57 -17.19 3.59
C THR A 224 -0.95 -15.71 3.46
N GLY A 225 -0.45 -14.84 4.35
CA GLY A 225 -0.69 -13.40 4.32
C GLY A 225 -1.24 -12.86 5.64
N LEU A 226 -2.23 -11.96 5.57
CA LEU A 226 -2.88 -11.40 6.76
C LEU A 226 -3.79 -12.43 7.41
N VAL A 227 -3.59 -12.71 8.71
CA VAL A 227 -4.47 -13.60 9.49
C VAL A 227 -5.40 -12.85 10.43
N LEU A 228 -5.20 -11.54 10.63
CA LEU A 228 -6.13 -10.72 11.38
C LEU A 228 -7.54 -10.76 10.76
N SER A 229 -8.53 -10.76 11.63
CA SER A 229 -9.94 -10.81 11.28
C SER A 229 -10.69 -9.60 11.84
N GLU A 230 -11.96 -9.45 11.43
CA GLU A 230 -12.83 -8.41 11.98
C GLU A 230 -12.98 -8.53 13.49
N ALA A 231 -13.00 -9.76 14.02
CA ALA A 231 -13.17 -10.05 15.45
C ALA A 231 -12.01 -9.50 16.29
N ASP A 232 -10.80 -9.38 15.72
CA ASP A 232 -9.64 -8.83 16.41
C ASP A 232 -9.72 -7.31 16.54
N LEU A 233 -10.30 -6.64 15.55
CA LEU A 233 -10.42 -5.17 15.50
C LEU A 233 -11.69 -4.65 16.17
N GLN A 234 -12.77 -5.42 16.13
CA GLN A 234 -14.10 -5.02 16.60
C GLN A 234 -14.13 -4.51 18.05
N PRO A 235 -13.40 -5.09 19.03
CA PRO A 235 -13.37 -4.58 20.40
C PRO A 235 -12.85 -3.15 20.53
N TYR A 236 -11.94 -2.74 19.65
CA TYR A 236 -11.41 -1.38 19.62
C TYR A 236 -12.39 -0.43 18.91
N ILE A 237 -12.93 -0.84 17.77
CA ILE A 237 -13.84 -0.01 16.98
C ILE A 237 -15.19 0.20 17.68
N GLU A 238 -15.68 -0.77 18.45
CA GLU A 238 -16.92 -0.60 19.22
C GLU A 238 -16.77 0.51 20.28
N LYS A 239 -15.61 0.61 20.94
CA LYS A 239 -15.33 1.73 21.86
C LYS A 239 -15.22 3.07 21.15
N LEU A 240 -14.74 3.09 19.90
CA LEU A 240 -14.66 4.31 19.09
C LEU A 240 -16.04 4.90 18.81
N ARG A 241 -17.12 4.08 18.75
CA ARG A 241 -18.49 4.50 18.39
C ARG A 241 -19.08 5.62 19.22
N GLN A 242 -18.52 5.89 20.39
CA GLN A 242 -18.88 7.06 21.20
C GLN A 242 -18.51 8.40 20.56
N PHE A 243 -17.64 8.42 19.55
CA PHE A 243 -17.32 9.61 18.75
C PHE A 243 -18.17 9.65 17.47
N ASP A 244 -18.89 10.76 17.27
CA ASP A 244 -19.88 10.89 16.19
C ASP A 244 -19.30 11.36 14.85
N PHE A 245 -18.03 11.78 14.83
CA PHE A 245 -17.33 12.42 13.71
C PHE A 245 -18.02 13.66 13.12
N SER A 246 -18.99 14.27 13.79
CA SER A 246 -19.75 15.42 13.29
C SER A 246 -18.94 16.70 13.46
N ALA A 247 -18.46 17.25 12.34
CA ALA A 247 -17.76 18.54 12.37
C ALA A 247 -18.68 19.68 12.87
N LYS A 248 -19.99 19.56 12.64
CA LYS A 248 -20.99 20.52 13.09
C LYS A 248 -21.19 20.43 14.61
N ALA A 249 -21.39 19.23 15.15
CA ALA A 249 -21.59 19.04 16.60
C ALA A 249 -20.33 19.47 17.38
N ALA A 250 -19.14 19.11 16.88
CA ALA A 250 -17.89 19.59 17.44
C ALA A 250 -17.84 21.13 17.54
N LYS A 251 -18.26 21.83 16.47
CA LYS A 251 -18.31 23.30 16.46
C LYS A 251 -19.34 23.87 17.43
N GLU A 252 -20.49 23.22 17.60
CA GLU A 252 -21.51 23.59 18.59
C GLU A 252 -21.00 23.42 20.03
N GLU A 253 -20.11 22.47 20.28
CA GLU A 253 -19.38 22.30 21.54
C GLU A 253 -18.15 23.23 21.69
N GLY A 254 -17.93 24.14 20.74
CA GLY A 254 -16.79 25.06 20.75
C GLY A 254 -15.45 24.41 20.34
N LYS A 255 -15.47 23.20 19.78
CA LYS A 255 -14.29 22.49 19.27
C LYS A 255 -14.15 22.66 17.76
N SER A 256 -12.92 22.67 17.27
CA SER A 256 -12.63 22.69 15.83
C SER A 256 -11.43 21.82 15.53
N TYR A 257 -11.64 20.82 14.67
CA TYR A 257 -10.61 19.87 14.28
C TYR A 257 -10.07 20.24 12.90
N GLY A 258 -8.92 20.91 12.88
CA GLY A 258 -8.25 21.35 11.66
C GLY A 258 -6.75 21.03 11.67
N GLY A 259 -6.23 20.63 10.51
CA GLY A 259 -4.80 20.35 10.32
C GLY A 259 -4.23 19.32 11.30
N GLU A 260 -2.93 19.42 11.56
CA GLU A 260 -2.21 18.49 12.44
C GLU A 260 -2.62 18.58 13.92
N GLY A 261 -3.05 19.76 14.39
CA GLY A 261 -3.55 19.94 15.75
C GLY A 261 -4.81 19.11 15.99
N GLY A 262 -5.76 19.17 15.05
CA GLY A 262 -6.98 18.35 15.09
C GLY A 262 -6.68 16.85 15.00
N VAL A 263 -5.74 16.44 14.14
CA VAL A 263 -5.30 15.03 14.04
C VAL A 263 -4.76 14.55 15.38
N SER A 264 -3.88 15.33 16.02
CA SER A 264 -3.24 14.97 17.28
C SER A 264 -4.25 14.87 18.43
N GLU A 265 -5.21 15.79 18.49
CA GLU A 265 -6.28 15.79 19.50
C GLU A 265 -7.18 14.56 19.36
N LEU A 266 -7.67 14.28 18.14
CA LEU A 266 -8.51 13.10 17.88
C LEU A 266 -7.75 11.81 18.15
N THR A 267 -6.50 11.70 17.69
CA THR A 267 -5.65 10.52 17.90
C THR A 267 -5.54 10.21 19.40
N ARG A 268 -5.26 11.22 20.22
CA ARG A 268 -5.15 11.06 21.68
C ARG A 268 -6.47 10.58 22.30
N ALA A 269 -7.59 11.16 21.88
CA ALA A 269 -8.91 10.74 22.36
C ALA A 269 -9.21 9.28 21.97
N PHE A 270 -8.97 8.93 20.70
CA PHE A 270 -9.21 7.59 20.18
C PHE A 270 -8.37 6.53 20.90
N MET A 271 -7.07 6.78 21.07
CA MET A 271 -6.18 5.88 21.81
C MET A 271 -6.64 5.70 23.26
N SER A 272 -7.01 6.79 23.94
CA SER A 272 -7.52 6.74 25.34
C SER A 272 -8.78 5.89 25.47
N TRP A 273 -9.65 5.91 24.47
CA TRP A 273 -10.89 5.13 24.49
C TRP A 273 -10.68 3.68 24.09
N CYS A 274 -9.94 3.44 23.02
CA CYS A 274 -9.86 2.13 22.39
C CYS A 274 -8.89 1.20 23.14
N LEU A 275 -7.74 1.73 23.61
CA LEU A 275 -6.63 0.94 24.13
C LEU A 275 -6.62 0.80 25.66
N ASN A 276 -7.31 1.68 26.39
CA ASN A 276 -7.39 1.53 27.84
C ASN A 276 -8.25 0.31 28.22
N SER A 277 -7.65 -0.58 29.01
CA SER A 277 -8.31 -1.75 29.60
C SER A 277 -8.97 -1.35 30.92
N SER A 278 -10.24 -0.91 30.90
CA SER A 278 -11.15 -1.06 32.05
C SER A 278 -12.61 -0.79 31.71
N PRO A 279 -13.55 -1.66 32.13
CA PRO A 279 -14.93 -1.29 32.40
C PRO A 279 -15.01 -0.75 33.84
N THR A 280 -14.60 0.50 34.07
CA THR A 280 -14.83 1.12 35.38
C THR A 280 -16.19 1.80 35.36
N LYS A 281 -17.18 1.08 35.92
CA LYS A 281 -18.21 1.74 36.72
C LYS A 281 -17.49 2.66 37.72
N CYS A 282 -17.49 3.97 37.48
CA CYS A 282 -17.33 4.91 38.56
C CYS A 282 -18.67 5.62 38.73
N SER A 283 -19.35 5.17 39.77
CA SER A 283 -20.58 5.70 40.32
C SER A 283 -20.58 7.23 40.35
N ILE A 284 -21.70 7.78 39.89
CA ILE A 284 -22.29 9.00 40.43
C ILE A 284 -22.19 8.92 41.96
N LYS A 285 -21.48 9.87 42.57
CA LYS A 285 -21.79 10.32 43.92
C LYS A 285 -21.98 11.83 43.85
N ALA A 286 -23.07 12.22 44.51
CA ALA A 286 -23.70 13.54 44.55
C ALA A 286 -22.76 14.68 44.93
#